data_AF-Q3SKW2-F1
#
_entry.id   AF-Q3SKW2-F1
#
_cell.length_a   1.000
_cell.length_b   1.000
_cell.length_c   1.000
_cell.angle_alpha   90.00
_cell.angle_beta   90.00
_cell.angle_gamma   90.00
#
_symmetry.space_group_name_H-M   'P 1'
#
loop_
_entity.id
_entity.type
_entity.pdbx_description
1 polymer ?
#
loop_
_entity_poly.entity_id
_entity_poly.type
_entity_poly.pdbx_seq_one_letter_code
_entity_poly.pdbx_strand_id
1 'polypeptide(L)'
;MSALTIRLGARHRRLTYATFALLWTSGALWLAFHYFLRVEGDFGPEAHPLEVWWLRLHGLTAMLALVAVGSLATNHVRLAWKRGKNLGTGLPMLAMTAWLAVSGYALYYFASEANEAWLPLTHWIAGLAVPLAGLVHVRQGRRPPAHAMHRKPARST
;
A
#
# COMPACT_ATOMS: atom_id res chain seq x y z
N MET A 1 20.58 -25.82 -1.45
CA MET A 1 19.54 -25.08 -0.70
C MET A 1 19.78 -23.59 -0.94
N SER A 2 18.92 -22.93 -1.73
CA SER A 2 19.12 -21.52 -2.07
C SER A 2 18.97 -20.66 -0.80
N ALA A 3 19.99 -19.87 -0.46
CA ALA A 3 19.94 -19.01 0.71
C ALA A 3 18.73 -18.08 0.59
N LEU A 4 17.76 -18.19 1.51
CA LEU A 4 16.60 -17.32 1.54
C LEU A 4 17.09 -15.88 1.75
N THR A 5 17.00 -15.08 0.70
CA THR A 5 17.30 -13.66 0.72
C THR A 5 16.00 -12.90 0.96
N ILE A 6 16.05 -11.78 1.70
CA ILE A 6 14.89 -10.89 1.93
C ILE A 6 14.43 -10.22 0.61
N ARG A 7 15.22 -10.36 -0.47
CA ARG A 7 14.98 -9.71 -1.76
C ARG A 7 13.94 -10.48 -2.56
N LEU A 8 12.95 -9.74 -3.05
CA LEU A 8 11.95 -10.27 -3.97
C LEU A 8 12.57 -10.54 -5.33
N GLY A 9 12.23 -11.70 -5.92
CA GLY A 9 12.52 -12.00 -7.32
C GLY A 9 11.96 -10.91 -8.23
N ALA A 10 12.59 -10.69 -9.39
CA ALA A 10 12.28 -9.55 -10.25
C ALA A 10 10.81 -9.52 -10.73
N ARG A 11 10.25 -10.69 -11.07
CA ARG A 11 8.83 -10.81 -11.48
C ARG A 11 7.88 -10.49 -10.34
N HIS A 12 8.05 -11.14 -9.19
CA HIS A 12 7.24 -10.91 -7.99
C HIS A 12 7.27 -9.43 -7.60
N ARG A 13 8.46 -8.80 -7.56
CA ARG A 13 8.60 -7.37 -7.28
C ARG A 13 7.83 -6.49 -8.26
N ARG A 14 7.92 -6.75 -9.57
CA ARG A 14 7.19 -6.00 -10.60
C ARG A 14 5.68 -6.15 -10.43
N LEU A 15 5.19 -7.37 -10.19
CA LEU A 15 3.78 -7.65 -9.97
C LEU A 15 3.27 -6.93 -8.72
N THR A 16 3.99 -7.01 -7.59
CA THR A 16 3.64 -6.27 -6.37
C THR A 16 3.51 -4.77 -6.66
N TYR A 17 4.51 -4.15 -7.32
CA TYR A 17 4.44 -2.73 -7.63
C TYR A 17 3.31 -2.38 -8.59
N ALA A 18 3.07 -3.20 -9.62
CA ALA A 18 1.96 -2.99 -10.55
C ALA A 18 0.61 -3.07 -9.84
N THR A 19 0.39 -4.07 -8.98
CA THR A 19 -0.84 -4.22 -8.21
C THR A 19 -1.09 -3.03 -7.29
N PHE A 20 -0.09 -2.62 -6.51
CA PHE A 20 -0.24 -1.46 -5.62
C PHE A 20 -0.38 -0.13 -6.38
N ALA A 21 0.29 0.03 -7.52
CA ALA A 21 0.12 1.21 -8.37
C ALA A 21 -1.31 1.26 -8.95
N LEU A 22 -1.84 0.13 -9.42
CA LEU A 22 -3.20 0.06 -9.98
C LEU A 22 -4.26 0.27 -8.90
N LEU A 23 -4.06 -0.28 -7.70
CA LEU A 23 -4.93 -0.05 -6.55
C LEU A 23 -4.96 1.43 -6.15
N TRP A 24 -3.79 2.06 -6.04
CA TRP A 24 -3.70 3.46 -5.65
C TRP A 24 -4.29 4.39 -6.72
N THR A 25 -3.94 4.17 -8.00
CA THR A 25 -4.43 5.00 -9.10
C THR A 25 -5.94 4.87 -9.28
N SER A 26 -6.50 3.67 -9.21
CA SER A 26 -7.96 3.49 -9.27
C SER A 26 -8.69 4.18 -8.11
N GLY A 27 -8.15 4.13 -6.89
CA GLY A 27 -8.73 4.84 -5.74
C GLY A 27 -8.62 6.37 -5.85
N ALA A 28 -7.47 6.87 -6.29
CA ALA A 28 -7.25 8.30 -6.51
C ALA A 28 -8.15 8.85 -7.64
N LEU A 29 -8.32 8.09 -8.72
CA LEU A 29 -9.24 8.44 -9.79
C LEU A 29 -10.70 8.36 -9.32
N TRP A 30 -11.07 7.37 -8.51
CA TRP A 30 -12.40 7.36 -7.90
C TRP A 30 -12.66 8.65 -7.09
N LEU A 31 -11.73 9.08 -6.22
CA LEU A 31 -11.84 10.32 -5.46
C LEU A 31 -11.96 11.55 -6.38
N ALA A 32 -11.14 11.61 -7.44
CA ALA A 32 -11.19 12.71 -8.40
C ALA A 32 -12.56 12.81 -9.05
N PHE A 33 -13.15 11.67 -9.43
CA PHE A 33 -14.45 11.62 -10.06
C PHE A 33 -15.58 11.97 -9.10
N HIS A 34 -15.52 11.43 -7.89
CA HIS A 34 -16.52 11.61 -6.85
C HIS A 34 -16.62 13.08 -6.38
N TYR A 35 -15.48 13.76 -6.21
CA TYR A 35 -15.45 15.12 -5.65
C TYR A 35 -15.39 16.23 -6.71
N PHE A 36 -14.82 16.01 -7.90
CA PHE A 36 -14.51 17.09 -8.84
C PHE A 36 -15.13 16.95 -10.23
N LEU A 37 -15.62 15.77 -10.63
CA LEU A 37 -16.10 15.52 -12.00
C LEU A 37 -17.58 15.15 -12.05
N ARG A 38 -18.37 15.55 -11.04
CA ARG A 38 -19.83 15.40 -11.06
C ARG A 38 -20.42 16.09 -12.29
N VAL A 39 -21.46 15.49 -12.85
CA VAL A 39 -22.12 15.96 -14.08
C VAL A 39 -23.54 16.43 -13.75
N GLU A 40 -24.06 17.37 -14.53
CA GLU A 40 -25.44 17.83 -14.33
C GLU A 40 -26.43 16.80 -14.91
N GLY A 41 -27.35 16.34 -14.08
CA GLY A 41 -28.46 15.45 -14.46
C GLY A 41 -29.81 16.15 -14.34
N ASP A 42 -30.88 15.44 -14.70
CA ASP A 42 -32.24 15.98 -14.75
C ASP A 42 -32.76 16.43 -13.37
N PHE A 43 -32.15 15.94 -12.28
CA PHE A 43 -32.52 16.24 -10.90
C PHE A 43 -31.38 16.89 -10.09
N GLY A 44 -30.37 17.45 -10.77
CA GLY A 44 -29.21 18.11 -10.17
C GLY A 44 -27.89 17.35 -10.36
N PRO A 45 -26.85 17.66 -9.57
CA PRO A 45 -25.53 17.06 -9.77
C PRO A 45 -25.51 15.55 -9.51
N GLU A 46 -25.19 14.77 -10.53
CA GLU A 46 -25.08 13.32 -10.50
C GLU A 46 -23.61 12.84 -10.56
N ALA A 47 -23.41 11.58 -10.20
CA ALA A 47 -22.10 10.93 -10.30
C ALA A 47 -21.69 10.79 -11.77
N HIS A 48 -20.40 10.97 -12.06
CA HIS A 48 -19.89 10.75 -13.41
C HIS A 48 -20.01 9.25 -13.78
N PRO A 49 -20.40 8.89 -15.02
CA PRO A 49 -20.58 7.49 -15.42
C PRO A 49 -19.35 6.57 -15.22
N LEU A 50 -18.15 7.15 -15.26
CA LEU A 50 -16.89 6.44 -14.99
C LEU A 50 -16.57 6.21 -13.51
N GLU A 51 -17.24 6.89 -12.58
CA GLU A 51 -17.00 6.76 -11.14
C GLU A 51 -17.14 5.30 -10.68
N VAL A 52 -18.22 4.64 -11.09
CA VAL A 52 -18.47 3.22 -10.74
C VAL A 52 -17.39 2.29 -11.29
N TRP A 53 -16.79 2.61 -12.43
CA TRP A 53 -15.75 1.77 -13.04
C TRP A 53 -14.42 1.88 -12.29
N TRP A 54 -14.07 3.08 -11.80
CA TRP A 54 -12.92 3.25 -10.92
C TRP A 54 -13.10 2.48 -9.61
N LEU A 55 -14.30 2.51 -9.03
CA LEU A 55 -14.61 1.76 -7.80
C LEU A 55 -14.53 0.24 -8.02
N ARG A 56 -15.07 -0.28 -9.13
CA ARG A 56 -14.97 -1.70 -9.49
C ARG A 56 -13.52 -2.14 -9.68
N LEU A 57 -12.71 -1.35 -10.38
CA LEU A 57 -11.29 -1.62 -10.57
C LEU A 57 -10.54 -1.59 -9.24
N HIS A 58 -10.86 -0.64 -8.37
CA HIS A 58 -10.30 -0.54 -7.02
C HIS A 58 -10.61 -1.79 -6.20
N GLY A 59 -11.87 -2.23 -6.20
CA GLY A 59 -12.28 -3.47 -5.54
C GLY A 59 -11.51 -4.70 -6.03
N LEU A 60 -11.47 -4.92 -7.35
CA LEU A 60 -10.71 -6.02 -7.97
C LEU A 60 -9.22 -6.00 -7.56
N THR A 61 -8.61 -4.83 -7.65
CA THR A 61 -7.18 -4.68 -7.37
C THR A 61 -6.86 -4.77 -5.88
N ALA A 62 -7.83 -4.47 -4.99
CA ALA A 62 -7.68 -4.67 -3.56
C ALA A 62 -7.56 -6.17 -3.24
N MET A 63 -8.34 -7.04 -3.88
CA MET A 63 -8.20 -8.49 -3.71
C MET A 63 -6.82 -8.99 -4.17
N LEU A 64 -6.35 -8.51 -5.32
CA LEU A 64 -5.00 -8.82 -5.81
C LEU A 64 -3.92 -8.31 -4.85
N ALA A 65 -4.12 -7.14 -4.24
CA ALA A 65 -3.19 -6.59 -3.26
C ALA A 65 -3.12 -7.44 -1.99
N LEU A 66 -4.25 -7.96 -1.49
CA LEU A 66 -4.27 -8.89 -0.37
C LEU A 66 -3.49 -10.18 -0.68
N VAL A 67 -3.65 -10.73 -1.90
CA VAL A 67 -2.85 -11.88 -2.37
C VAL A 67 -1.36 -11.52 -2.41
N ALA A 68 -1.01 -10.35 -2.94
CA ALA A 68 0.37 -9.87 -2.98
C ALA A 68 0.95 -9.74 -1.56
N VAL A 69 0.23 -9.13 -0.62
CA VAL A 69 0.65 -8.98 0.80
C VAL A 69 0.83 -10.34 1.46
N GLY A 70 -0.11 -11.26 1.29
CA GLY A 70 0.00 -12.63 1.80
C GLY A 70 1.24 -13.34 1.25
N SER A 71 1.54 -13.15 -0.04
CA SER A 71 2.74 -13.72 -0.66
C SER A 71 4.05 -13.10 -0.10
N LEU A 72 4.05 -11.81 0.24
CA LEU A 72 5.18 -11.13 0.89
C LEU A 72 5.38 -11.61 2.33
N ALA A 73 4.30 -11.97 3.04
CA ALA A 73 4.36 -12.38 4.44
C ALA A 73 5.29 -13.58 4.68
N THR A 74 5.23 -14.56 3.77
CA THR A 74 5.94 -15.85 3.90
C THR A 74 7.46 -15.72 3.90
N ASN A 75 8.00 -14.85 3.03
CA ASN A 75 9.43 -14.74 2.76
C ASN A 75 10.00 -13.38 3.17
N HIS A 76 9.36 -12.28 2.79
CA HIS A 76 9.89 -10.94 3.06
C HIS A 76 9.69 -10.55 4.52
N VAL A 77 8.44 -10.58 5.00
CA VAL A 77 8.11 -10.16 6.38
C VAL A 77 8.70 -11.14 7.39
N ARG A 78 8.47 -12.45 7.22
CA ARG A 78 8.99 -13.47 8.14
C ARG A 78 10.50 -13.40 8.31
N LEU A 79 11.25 -13.23 7.21
CA LEU A 79 12.71 -13.19 7.27
C LEU A 79 13.24 -11.86 7.81
N ALA A 80 12.59 -10.74 7.49
CA ALA A 80 12.89 -9.44 8.06
C ALA A 80 12.68 -9.44 9.58
N TRP A 81 11.60 -10.06 10.06
CA TRP A 81 11.31 -10.25 11.48
C TRP A 81 12.37 -11.08 12.19
N LYS A 82 12.66 -12.28 11.66
CA LYS A 82 13.69 -13.17 12.23
C LYS A 82 15.07 -12.52 12.30
N ARG A 83 15.36 -11.56 11.41
CA ARG A 83 16.67 -10.88 11.34
C ARG A 83 16.64 -9.47 11.95
N GLY A 84 15.53 -9.02 12.54
CA GLY A 84 15.38 -7.68 13.10
C GLY A 84 15.63 -6.55 12.09
N LYS A 85 15.41 -6.78 10.78
CA LYS A 85 15.74 -5.83 9.72
C LYS A 85 14.51 -5.01 9.31
N ASN A 86 14.70 -3.69 9.24
CA ASN A 86 13.72 -2.74 8.70
C ASN A 86 12.34 -2.77 9.39
N LEU A 87 12.29 -3.16 10.67
CA LEU A 87 11.04 -3.28 11.42
C LEU A 87 10.36 -1.93 11.66
N GLY A 88 11.14 -0.86 11.88
CA GLY A 88 10.63 0.48 12.14
C GLY A 88 9.77 1.07 11.03
N THR A 89 9.89 0.58 9.79
CA THR A 89 8.99 0.95 8.68
C THR A 89 8.11 -0.20 8.21
N GLY A 90 8.58 -1.45 8.35
CA GLY A 90 7.81 -2.62 7.96
C GLY A 90 6.54 -2.80 8.79
N LEU A 91 6.62 -2.62 10.12
CA LEU A 91 5.47 -2.74 11.01
C LEU A 91 4.40 -1.67 10.76
N PRO A 92 4.73 -0.37 10.71
CA PRO A 92 3.76 0.66 10.33
C PRO A 92 3.13 0.42 8.96
N MET A 93 3.92 -0.01 7.96
CA MET A 93 3.39 -0.29 6.62
C MET A 93 2.41 -1.47 6.62
N LEU A 94 2.70 -2.53 7.40
CA LEU A 94 1.79 -3.66 7.57
C LEU A 94 0.51 -3.24 8.30
N ALA A 95 0.61 -2.47 9.38
CA ALA A 95 -0.53 -1.95 10.13
C ALA A 95 -1.42 -1.06 9.25
N MET A 96 -0.82 -0.17 8.45
CA MET A 96 -1.56 0.68 7.50
C MET A 96 -2.26 -0.15 6.42
N THR A 97 -1.61 -1.20 5.91
CA THR A 97 -2.23 -2.10 4.91
C THR A 97 -3.40 -2.88 5.52
N ALA A 98 -3.27 -3.34 6.77
CA ALA A 98 -4.35 -4.00 7.49
C ALA A 98 -5.51 -3.04 7.76
N TRP A 99 -5.21 -1.80 8.18
CA TRP A 99 -6.21 -0.74 8.34
C TRP A 99 -6.98 -0.49 7.06
N LEU A 100 -6.30 -0.38 5.92
CA LEU A 100 -6.95 -0.18 4.61
C LEU A 100 -7.86 -1.35 4.22
N ALA A 101 -7.43 -2.59 4.47
CA ALA A 101 -8.25 -3.76 4.22
C ALA A 101 -9.52 -3.79 5.08
N VAL A 102 -9.37 -3.54 6.39
CA VAL A 102 -10.50 -3.53 7.34
C VAL A 102 -11.46 -2.37 7.06
N SER A 103 -10.93 -1.16 6.87
CA SER A 103 -11.76 0.01 6.57
C SER A 103 -12.45 -0.08 5.21
N GLY A 104 -11.80 -0.67 4.19
CA GLY A 104 -12.44 -0.94 2.90
C GLY A 104 -13.59 -1.94 3.00
N TYR A 105 -13.41 -3.00 3.79
CA TYR A 105 -14.49 -3.94 4.10
C TYR A 105 -15.63 -3.27 4.90
N ALA A 106 -15.27 -2.43 5.87
CA ALA A 106 -16.24 -1.66 6.66
C ALA A 106 -17.04 -0.68 5.82
N LEU A 107 -16.41 0.01 4.85
CA LEU A 107 -17.11 0.88 3.91
C LEU A 107 -18.13 0.13 3.06
N TYR A 108 -17.87 -1.14 2.75
CA TYR A 108 -18.78 -1.96 1.95
C TYR A 108 -19.95 -2.51 2.78
N TYR A 109 -19.72 -2.97 4.00
CA TYR A 109 -20.70 -3.72 4.78
C TYR A 109 -21.28 -2.99 6.00
N PHE A 110 -20.61 -1.94 6.49
CA PHE A 110 -20.91 -1.32 7.78
C PHE A 110 -21.02 0.21 7.70
N ALA A 111 -21.10 0.80 6.50
CA ALA A 111 -21.31 2.23 6.34
C ALA A 111 -22.67 2.65 6.94
N SER A 112 -22.66 3.67 7.79
CA SER A 112 -23.85 4.23 8.43
C SER A 112 -23.62 5.70 8.80
N GLU A 113 -24.69 6.42 9.17
CA GLU A 113 -24.62 7.81 9.65
C GLU A 113 -23.66 7.96 10.84
N ALA A 114 -23.53 6.93 11.69
CA ALA A 114 -22.63 6.94 12.85
C ALA A 114 -21.13 6.97 12.48
N ASN A 115 -20.78 6.62 11.24
CA ASN A 115 -19.39 6.54 10.79
C ASN A 115 -19.07 7.30 9.49
N GLU A 116 -20.06 7.92 8.87
CA GLU A 116 -19.91 8.67 7.62
C GLU A 116 -18.83 9.77 7.69
N ALA A 117 -18.68 10.41 8.87
CA ALA A 117 -17.76 11.53 9.05
C ALA A 117 -16.28 11.12 9.10
N TRP A 118 -15.96 9.87 9.48
CA TRP A 118 -14.58 9.46 9.75
C TRP A 118 -14.15 8.20 8.98
N LEU A 119 -15.05 7.26 8.69
CA LEU A 119 -14.67 5.99 8.06
C LEU A 119 -14.17 6.20 6.62
N PRO A 120 -14.87 6.93 5.74
CA PRO A 120 -14.34 7.24 4.41
C PRO A 120 -13.04 8.04 4.50
N LEU A 121 -13.03 9.06 5.36
CA LEU A 121 -11.90 9.97 5.55
C LEU A 121 -10.61 9.23 5.92
N THR A 122 -10.68 8.40 6.95
CA THR A 122 -9.53 7.63 7.43
C THR A 122 -9.07 6.57 6.44
N HIS A 123 -9.97 6.01 5.62
CA HIS A 123 -9.61 5.08 4.56
C HIS A 123 -8.82 5.78 3.46
N TRP A 124 -9.37 6.85 2.86
CA TRP A 124 -8.72 7.46 1.72
C TRP A 124 -7.47 8.26 2.09
N ILE A 125 -7.41 8.91 3.26
CA ILE A 125 -6.17 9.56 3.74
C ILE A 125 -5.05 8.54 3.89
N ALA A 126 -5.33 7.42 4.56
CA ALA A 126 -4.36 6.33 4.70
C ALA A 126 -3.95 5.78 3.32
N GLY A 127 -4.91 5.66 2.39
CA GLY A 127 -4.68 5.18 1.03
C GLY A 127 -3.73 6.09 0.25
N LEU A 128 -3.94 7.41 0.33
CA LEU A 128 -3.08 8.41 -0.30
C LEU A 128 -1.66 8.42 0.28
N ALA A 129 -1.49 8.06 1.56
CA ALA A 129 -0.18 7.97 2.22
C ALA A 129 0.64 6.73 1.81
N VAL A 130 0.04 5.72 1.18
CA VAL A 130 0.69 4.45 0.80
C VAL A 130 1.98 4.63 -0.03
N PRO A 131 2.00 5.42 -1.11
CA PRO A 131 3.21 5.54 -1.94
C PRO A 131 4.37 6.15 -1.16
N LEU A 132 4.11 7.12 -0.29
CA LEU A 132 5.13 7.74 0.56
C LEU A 132 5.69 6.74 1.57
N ALA A 133 4.81 6.02 2.28
CA ALA A 133 5.22 4.97 3.22
C ALA A 133 6.04 3.88 2.53
N GLY A 134 5.61 3.43 1.34
CA GLY A 134 6.32 2.45 0.53
C GLY A 134 7.70 2.93 0.08
N LEU A 135 7.81 4.18 -0.36
CA LEU A 135 9.09 4.80 -0.73
C LEU A 135 10.05 4.83 0.47
N VAL A 136 9.57 5.26 1.64
CA VAL A 136 10.34 5.30 2.88
C VAL A 136 10.80 3.89 3.27
N HIS A 137 9.90 2.90 3.25
CA HIS A 137 10.21 1.51 3.57
C HIS A 137 11.30 0.92 2.64
N VAL A 138 11.18 1.14 1.33
CA VAL A 138 12.15 0.66 0.34
C VAL A 138 13.51 1.35 0.51
N ARG A 139 13.53 2.67 0.74
CA ARG A 139 14.78 3.42 0.97
C ARG A 139 15.49 2.94 2.23
N GLN A 140 14.78 2.79 3.34
CA GLN A 140 15.36 2.32 4.60
C GLN A 140 15.84 0.87 4.52
N GLY A 141 15.09 0.00 3.84
CA GLY A 141 15.50 -1.40 3.62
C GLY A 141 16.73 -1.58 2.74
N ARG A 142 17.13 -0.54 1.99
CA ARG A 142 18.35 -0.52 1.16
C ARG A 142 19.54 0.14 1.83
N ARG A 143 19.37 0.79 2.99
CA ARG A 143 20.49 1.46 3.68
C ARG A 143 21.51 0.41 4.14
N PRO A 144 22.82 0.61 3.87
CA PRO A 144 23.86 -0.24 4.42
C PRO A 144 23.81 -0.23 5.95
N PRO A 145 24.18 -1.34 6.62
CA PRO A 145 24.35 -1.32 8.07
C PRO A 145 25.38 -0.24 8.45
N ALA A 146 25.04 0.63 9.42
CA ALA A 146 25.92 1.73 9.87
C ALA A 146 27.34 1.26 10.28
N HIS A 147 27.50 -0.02 10.65
CA HIS A 147 28.79 -0.63 10.97
C HIS A 147 29.74 -0.85 9.79
N ALA A 148 29.28 -0.80 8.54
CA ALA A 148 30.16 -0.97 7.37
C ALA A 148 30.99 0.29 7.04
N MET A 149 30.62 1.45 7.59
CA MET A 149 31.23 2.74 7.27
C MET A 149 32.45 3.09 8.14
N HIS A 150 32.72 2.31 9.20
CA HIS A 150 33.80 2.57 10.16
C HIS A 150 34.98 1.58 10.08
N ARG A 151 35.13 0.83 8.98
CA ARG A 151 36.39 0.14 8.67
C ARG A 151 37.22 1.02 7.74
N LYS A 152 37.99 1.95 8.32
CA LYS A 152 39.16 2.52 7.64
C LYS A 152 40.10 1.35 7.27
N PRO A 153 40.63 1.25 6.04
CA PRO A 153 41.69 0.30 5.77
C PRO A 153 42.90 0.68 6.63
N ALA A 154 43.33 -0.23 7.50
CA ALA A 154 44.62 -0.10 8.16
C ALA A 154 45.68 -0.04 7.06
N ARG A 155 46.29 1.14 6.86
CA ARG A 155 47.50 1.26 6.06
C ARG A 155 48.61 0.58 6.87
N SER A 156 49.09 -0.56 6.39
CA SER A 156 50.37 -1.12 6.80
C SER A 156 51.48 -0.37 6.05
N THR A 157 52.23 0.45 6.78
CA THR A 157 53.57 0.92 6.39
C THR A 157 54.55 0.36 7.39
#